data_AF-A0A5C7WXE1-F1
#
_entry.id   AF-A0A5C7WXE1-F1
#
_cell.length_a   1.000
_cell.length_b   1.000
_cell.length_c   1.000
_cell.angle_alpha   90.00
_cell.angle_beta   90.00
_cell.angle_gamma   90.00
#
_symmetry.space_group_name_H-M   'P 1'
#
loop_
_entity.id
_entity.type
_entity.pdbx_description
1 polymer ?
#
loop_
_entity_poly.entity_id
_entity_poly.type
_entity_poly.pdbx_seq_one_letter_code
_entity_poly.pdbx_strand_id
1 'polypeptide(L)'
;MLAATWSAIGLLAGALGYRWRHHTLRLCAVVVLTVVALLVALATTGDVAPVLVGDATKILVGTVLLSLVAVLLTVRALPRLSSRRDRGSVTFVCCALAGGYLVVAMFLTTAADEHLRVGQLPQLRTRDEFLARRDGPEQLGGVLMEATLSDRNPGPENVVASISCPTIGGVRIPGTAARLPDRYLLEFPGGPPVIAAGITSPLQAWRWPLDHDTGSAECVLRHSAPVVVWGDIRKGMGGDTSTSQTGLADTQLIAAGDIASFVRDYVPASQRTGRAVQALAVLNVGLGALMIAVGVATWRRLTRYGLDTPPRIMWRSG
;
A
#
# COMPACT_ATOMS: atom_id res chain seq x y z
N MET A 1 -6.22 20.86 -2.24
CA MET A 1 -6.07 20.51 -3.67
C MET A 1 -6.43 19.06 -3.94
N LEU A 2 -5.76 18.05 -3.34
CA LEU A 2 -6.04 16.63 -3.58
C LEU A 2 -7.54 16.25 -3.42
N ALA A 3 -8.18 16.68 -2.34
CA ALA A 3 -9.60 16.40 -2.10
C ALA A 3 -10.51 16.90 -3.24
N ALA A 4 -10.27 18.13 -3.73
CA ALA A 4 -11.03 18.71 -4.84
C ALA A 4 -10.82 17.91 -6.14
N THR A 5 -9.57 17.50 -6.43
CA THR A 5 -9.25 16.67 -7.59
C THR A 5 -9.95 15.32 -7.52
N TRP A 6 -9.94 14.67 -6.36
CA TRP A 6 -10.62 13.39 -6.14
C TRP A 6 -12.14 13.51 -6.23
N SER A 7 -12.72 14.59 -5.69
CA SER A 7 -14.15 14.87 -5.86
C SER A 7 -14.52 15.07 -7.33
N ALA A 8 -13.72 15.81 -8.10
CA ALA A 8 -13.94 16.00 -9.53
C ALA A 8 -13.87 14.68 -10.31
N ILE A 9 -12.87 13.83 -10.02
CA ILE A 9 -12.75 12.49 -10.61
C ILE A 9 -13.98 11.65 -10.26
N GLY A 10 -14.42 11.66 -9.00
CA GLY A 10 -15.61 10.93 -8.55
C GLY A 10 -16.90 11.39 -9.24
N LEU A 11 -17.08 12.71 -9.40
CA LEU A 11 -18.23 13.27 -10.11
C LEU A 11 -18.23 12.89 -11.59
N LEU A 12 -17.09 12.97 -12.26
CA LEU A 12 -16.95 12.54 -13.66
C LEU A 12 -17.21 11.05 -13.83
N ALA A 13 -16.64 10.21 -12.96
CA ALA A 13 -16.87 8.77 -12.98
C ALA A 13 -18.36 8.44 -12.74
N GLY A 14 -19.01 9.13 -11.81
CA GLY A 14 -20.45 9.00 -11.57
C GLY A 14 -21.31 9.42 -12.76
N ALA A 15 -21.01 10.56 -13.38
CA ALA A 15 -21.70 11.05 -14.57
C ALA A 15 -21.55 10.11 -15.77
N LEU A 16 -20.33 9.61 -16.01
CA LEU A 16 -20.06 8.61 -17.05
C LEU A 16 -20.75 7.28 -16.74
N GLY A 17 -20.74 6.85 -15.47
CA GLY A 17 -21.43 5.67 -14.99
C GLY A 17 -22.94 5.73 -15.25
N TYR A 18 -23.56 6.87 -14.96
CA TYR A 18 -24.97 7.11 -15.25
C TYR A 18 -25.26 7.13 -16.76
N ARG A 19 -24.46 7.85 -17.54
CA ARG A 19 -24.61 7.97 -18.99
C ARG A 19 -24.45 6.63 -19.71
N TRP A 20 -23.54 5.79 -19.24
CA TRP A 20 -23.21 4.50 -19.85
C TRP A 20 -23.76 3.29 -19.08
N ARG A 21 -24.81 3.48 -18.28
CA ARG A 21 -25.41 2.44 -17.42
C ARG A 21 -25.80 1.13 -18.13
N HIS A 22 -25.96 1.15 -19.45
CA HIS A 22 -26.29 -0.02 -20.27
C HIS A 22 -25.09 -0.63 -21.02
N HIS A 23 -23.90 -0.01 -20.95
CA HIS A 23 -22.70 -0.42 -21.69
C HIS A 23 -21.63 -0.98 -20.77
N THR A 24 -21.68 -2.30 -20.54
CA THR A 24 -20.77 -3.01 -19.61
C THR A 24 -19.28 -2.70 -19.83
N LEU A 25 -18.79 -2.75 -21.07
CA LEU A 25 -17.36 -2.53 -21.36
C LEU A 25 -16.92 -1.11 -20.99
N ARG A 26 -17.77 -0.11 -21.25
CA ARG A 26 -17.46 1.29 -20.92
C ARG A 26 -17.43 1.51 -19.42
N LEU A 27 -18.32 0.86 -18.67
CA LEU A 27 -18.31 0.91 -17.21
C LEU A 27 -17.06 0.25 -16.61
N CYS A 28 -16.64 -0.89 -17.15
CA CYS A 28 -15.38 -1.53 -16.76
C CYS A 28 -14.17 -0.60 -17.00
N ALA A 29 -14.13 0.07 -18.16
CA ALA A 29 -13.10 1.05 -18.46
C ALA A 29 -13.12 2.23 -17.49
N VAL A 30 -14.31 2.74 -17.14
CA VAL A 30 -14.47 3.81 -16.14
C VAL A 30 -13.90 3.39 -14.78
N VAL A 31 -14.17 2.16 -14.31
CA VAL A 31 -13.63 1.64 -13.04
C VAL A 31 -12.10 1.68 -13.04
N VAL A 32 -11.47 1.09 -14.07
CA VAL A 32 -10.00 1.01 -14.17
C VAL A 32 -9.39 2.42 -14.26
N LEU A 33 -9.94 3.26 -15.14
CA LEU A 33 -9.43 4.63 -15.34
C LEU A 33 -9.61 5.50 -14.10
N THR A 34 -10.67 5.29 -13.31
CA THR A 34 -10.89 6.04 -12.07
C THR A 34 -9.81 5.73 -11.04
N VAL A 35 -9.48 4.45 -10.84
CA VAL A 35 -8.42 4.05 -9.89
C VAL A 35 -7.06 4.61 -10.33
N VAL A 36 -6.73 4.50 -11.61
CA VAL A 36 -5.49 5.06 -12.17
C VAL A 36 -5.46 6.59 -11.98
N ALA A 37 -6.55 7.29 -12.28
CA ALA A 37 -6.63 8.74 -12.13
C ALA A 37 -6.47 9.19 -10.67
N LEU A 38 -7.03 8.45 -9.70
CA LEU A 38 -6.88 8.76 -8.27
C LEU A 38 -5.41 8.61 -7.82
N LEU A 39 -4.72 7.55 -8.26
CA LEU A 39 -3.30 7.31 -7.96
C LEU A 39 -2.39 8.36 -8.62
N VAL A 40 -2.65 8.71 -9.89
CA VAL A 40 -1.91 9.77 -10.58
C VAL A 40 -2.12 11.13 -9.92
N ALA A 41 -3.36 11.46 -9.53
CA ALA A 41 -3.66 12.69 -8.80
C ALA A 41 -2.93 12.74 -7.44
N LEU A 42 -2.79 11.60 -6.75
CA LEU A 42 -2.01 11.53 -5.53
C LEU A 42 -0.53 11.85 -5.78
N ALA A 43 0.08 11.15 -6.74
CA ALA A 43 1.50 11.30 -7.09
C ALA A 43 1.86 12.70 -7.62
N THR A 44 0.92 13.39 -8.27
CA THR A 44 1.17 14.71 -8.88
C THR A 44 0.97 15.89 -7.93
N THR A 45 0.31 15.70 -6.79
CA THR A 45 0.00 16.82 -5.88
C THR A 45 1.06 17.07 -4.81
N GLY A 46 2.10 16.24 -4.72
CA GLY A 46 3.25 16.43 -3.83
C GLY A 46 3.97 15.13 -3.50
N ASP A 47 4.93 15.19 -2.58
CA ASP A 47 5.69 14.02 -2.11
C ASP A 47 4.78 12.97 -1.49
N VAL A 48 5.05 11.71 -1.81
CA VAL A 48 4.30 10.53 -1.35
C VAL A 48 5.23 9.54 -0.69
N ALA A 49 4.73 8.75 0.27
CA ALA A 49 5.46 7.61 0.82
C ALA A 49 5.42 6.42 -0.17
N PRO A 50 6.53 6.07 -0.85
CA PRO A 50 6.53 5.10 -1.95
C PRO A 50 6.11 3.68 -1.52
N VAL A 51 6.57 3.21 -0.36
CA VAL A 51 6.17 1.91 0.22
C VAL A 51 4.64 1.82 0.31
N LEU A 52 4.03 2.79 0.98
CA LEU A 52 2.59 2.80 1.22
C LEU A 52 1.79 2.90 -0.08
N VAL A 53 2.25 3.68 -1.06
CA VAL A 53 1.62 3.72 -2.39
C VAL A 53 1.70 2.36 -3.07
N GLY A 54 2.85 1.69 -3.00
CA GLY A 54 3.03 0.34 -3.54
C GLY A 54 2.08 -0.67 -2.93
N ASP A 55 1.99 -0.70 -1.60
CA ASP A 55 1.13 -1.66 -0.89
C ASP A 55 -0.35 -1.36 -1.09
N ALA A 56 -0.75 -0.08 -1.02
CA ALA A 56 -2.11 0.33 -1.37
C ALA A 56 -2.46 -0.06 -2.81
N THR A 57 -1.55 0.10 -3.77
CA THR A 57 -1.78 -0.28 -5.17
C THR A 57 -2.01 -1.77 -5.31
N LYS A 58 -1.21 -2.63 -4.65
CA LYS A 58 -1.41 -4.08 -4.64
C LYS A 58 -2.79 -4.45 -4.08
N ILE A 59 -3.20 -3.81 -2.98
CA ILE A 59 -4.50 -4.05 -2.33
C ILE A 59 -5.66 -3.58 -3.24
N LEU A 60 -5.52 -2.45 -3.92
CA LEU A 60 -6.53 -1.89 -4.82
C LEU A 60 -6.81 -2.75 -6.07
N VAL A 61 -5.90 -3.64 -6.46
CA VAL A 61 -6.19 -4.65 -7.50
C VAL A 61 -7.44 -5.46 -7.12
N GLY A 62 -7.59 -5.79 -5.82
CA GLY A 62 -8.80 -6.43 -5.30
C GLY A 62 -10.06 -5.57 -5.49
N THR A 63 -10.00 -4.27 -5.18
CA THR A 63 -11.12 -3.34 -5.44
C THR A 63 -11.51 -3.32 -6.92
N VAL A 64 -10.53 -3.27 -7.83
CA VAL A 64 -10.79 -3.26 -9.28
C VAL A 64 -11.50 -4.54 -9.69
N LEU A 65 -10.99 -5.71 -9.31
CA LEU A 65 -11.61 -7.00 -9.64
C LEU A 65 -13.04 -7.11 -9.09
N LEU A 66 -13.26 -6.76 -7.82
CA LEU A 66 -14.59 -6.74 -7.20
C LEU A 66 -15.53 -5.77 -7.95
N SER A 67 -15.03 -4.63 -8.38
CA SER A 67 -15.80 -3.62 -9.12
C SER A 67 -16.18 -4.09 -10.52
N LEU A 68 -15.31 -4.80 -11.22
CA LEU A 68 -15.62 -5.41 -12.51
C LEU A 68 -16.72 -6.48 -12.37
N VAL A 69 -16.61 -7.33 -11.35
CA VAL A 69 -17.63 -8.34 -11.05
C VAL A 69 -18.96 -7.67 -10.67
N ALA A 70 -18.93 -6.62 -9.85
CA ALA A 70 -20.11 -5.85 -9.47
C ALA A 70 -20.80 -5.21 -10.68
N VAL A 71 -20.05 -4.64 -11.62
CA VAL A 71 -20.58 -4.09 -12.88
C VAL A 71 -21.22 -5.19 -13.74
N LEU A 72 -20.55 -6.33 -13.91
CA LEU A 72 -21.11 -7.45 -14.66
C LEU A 72 -22.39 -7.98 -14.04
N LEU A 73 -22.40 -8.12 -12.71
CA LEU A 73 -23.54 -8.61 -11.96
C LEU A 73 -24.73 -7.65 -12.07
N THR A 74 -24.52 -6.35 -11.84
CA THR A 74 -25.56 -5.32 -11.88
C THR A 74 -26.15 -5.09 -13.26
N VAL A 75 -25.33 -5.09 -14.31
CA VAL A 75 -25.77 -4.75 -15.67
C VAL A 75 -26.26 -5.98 -16.45
N ARG A 76 -25.68 -7.16 -16.21
CA ARG A 76 -26.02 -8.37 -16.99
C ARG A 76 -26.77 -9.43 -16.20
N ALA A 77 -26.32 -9.77 -14.99
CA ALA A 77 -26.87 -10.92 -14.26
C ALA A 77 -28.22 -10.59 -13.59
N LEU A 78 -28.24 -9.58 -12.70
CA LEU A 78 -29.42 -9.21 -11.92
C LEU A 78 -30.65 -8.82 -12.76
N PRO A 79 -30.52 -8.12 -13.90
CA PRO A 79 -31.67 -7.81 -14.74
C PRO A 79 -32.34 -9.04 -15.37
N ARG A 80 -31.59 -10.14 -15.57
CA ARG A 80 -32.11 -11.38 -16.19
C ARG A 80 -32.86 -12.29 -15.22
N LEU A 81 -32.72 -12.06 -13.91
CA LEU A 81 -33.41 -12.85 -12.90
C LEU A 81 -34.90 -12.51 -12.89
N SER A 82 -35.74 -13.51 -13.10
CA SER A 82 -37.21 -13.40 -13.05
C SER A 82 -37.85 -14.30 -11.99
N SER A 83 -37.11 -15.26 -11.43
CA SER A 83 -37.64 -16.23 -10.48
C SER A 83 -37.60 -15.71 -9.04
N ARG A 84 -38.68 -15.98 -8.29
CA ARG A 84 -38.77 -15.73 -6.86
C ARG A 84 -37.81 -16.59 -6.01
N ARG A 85 -37.38 -17.76 -6.51
CA ARG A 85 -36.43 -18.62 -5.77
C ARG A 85 -35.01 -18.05 -5.73
N ASP A 86 -34.66 -17.19 -6.69
CA ASP A 86 -33.29 -16.64 -6.81
C ASP A 86 -32.99 -15.54 -5.78
N ARG A 87 -34.00 -15.11 -5.03
CA ARG A 87 -33.92 -14.06 -4.00
C ARG A 87 -32.79 -14.32 -2.99
N GLY A 88 -32.73 -15.55 -2.44
CA GLY A 88 -31.69 -15.96 -1.50
C GLY A 88 -30.29 -15.81 -2.10
N SER A 89 -30.10 -16.33 -3.31
CA SER A 89 -28.83 -16.27 -4.04
C SER A 89 -28.39 -14.82 -4.33
N VAL A 90 -29.30 -13.93 -4.72
CA VAL A 90 -28.98 -12.50 -4.95
C VAL A 90 -28.47 -11.84 -3.69
N THR A 91 -29.16 -12.05 -2.55
CA THR A 91 -28.76 -11.46 -1.27
C THR A 91 -27.40 -11.98 -0.87
N PHE A 92 -27.19 -13.30 -0.95
CA PHE A 92 -25.92 -13.92 -0.61
C PHE A 92 -24.76 -13.35 -1.44
N VAL A 93 -24.90 -13.29 -2.77
CA VAL A 93 -23.84 -12.78 -3.65
C VAL A 93 -23.57 -11.28 -3.42
N CYS A 94 -24.61 -10.46 -3.22
CA CYS A 94 -24.41 -9.03 -2.93
C CYS A 94 -23.76 -8.82 -1.55
N CYS A 95 -24.13 -9.61 -0.54
CA CYS A 95 -23.49 -9.60 0.78
C CYS A 95 -22.03 -10.07 0.70
N ALA A 96 -21.72 -11.09 -0.08
CA ALA A 96 -20.36 -11.57 -0.29
C ALA A 96 -19.48 -10.50 -0.97
N LEU A 97 -20.00 -9.82 -1.99
CA LEU A 97 -19.30 -8.69 -2.62
C LEU A 97 -19.08 -7.53 -1.65
N ALA A 98 -20.10 -7.19 -0.86
CA ALA A 98 -19.98 -6.16 0.19
C ALA A 98 -18.92 -6.54 1.24
N GLY A 99 -18.90 -7.80 1.68
CA GLY A 99 -17.87 -8.34 2.57
C GLY A 99 -16.47 -8.24 1.96
N GLY A 100 -16.32 -8.54 0.67
CA GLY A 100 -15.06 -8.36 -0.07
C GLY A 100 -14.56 -6.92 -0.02
N TYR A 101 -15.43 -5.94 -0.27
CA TYR A 101 -15.04 -4.52 -0.16
C TYR A 101 -14.66 -4.12 1.27
N LEU A 102 -15.35 -4.64 2.28
CA LEU A 102 -15.00 -4.39 3.69
C LEU A 102 -13.63 -4.97 4.06
N VAL A 103 -13.31 -6.17 3.60
CA VAL A 103 -11.98 -6.78 3.79
C VAL A 103 -10.89 -5.91 3.16
N VAL A 104 -11.11 -5.45 1.92
CA VAL A 104 -10.17 -4.53 1.26
C VAL A 104 -10.04 -3.21 2.02
N ALA A 105 -11.14 -2.63 2.50
CA ALA A 105 -11.12 -1.41 3.31
C ALA A 105 -10.33 -1.61 4.63
N MET A 106 -10.47 -2.78 5.27
CA MET A 106 -9.71 -3.12 6.47
C MET A 106 -8.21 -3.16 6.18
N PHE A 107 -7.77 -3.85 5.13
CA PHE A 107 -6.34 -3.90 4.74
C PHE A 107 -5.77 -2.52 4.39
N LEU A 108 -6.52 -1.68 3.68
CA LEU A 108 -6.09 -0.30 3.41
C LEU A 108 -5.98 0.51 4.71
N THR A 109 -6.90 0.32 5.66
CA THR A 109 -6.88 1.04 6.94
C THR A 109 -5.69 0.61 7.79
N THR A 110 -5.40 -0.69 7.87
CA THR A 110 -4.24 -1.20 8.63
C THR A 110 -2.93 -0.71 8.03
N ALA A 111 -2.78 -0.76 6.70
CA ALA A 111 -1.60 -0.23 6.02
C ALA A 111 -1.42 1.28 6.25
N ALA A 112 -2.51 2.05 6.21
CA ALA A 112 -2.44 3.49 6.47
C ALA A 112 -2.07 3.81 7.92
N ASP A 113 -2.65 3.11 8.90
CA ASP A 113 -2.46 3.39 10.33
C ASP A 113 -0.99 3.24 10.76
N GLU A 114 -0.30 2.22 10.26
CA GLU A 114 1.14 2.03 10.50
C GLU A 114 1.97 3.24 10.07
N HIS A 115 1.73 3.75 8.85
CA HIS A 115 2.45 4.92 8.31
C HIS A 115 2.04 6.26 8.93
N LEU A 116 0.80 6.38 9.41
CA LEU A 116 0.32 7.58 10.11
C LEU A 116 0.99 7.75 11.47
N ARG A 117 1.37 6.65 12.12
CA ARG A 117 1.98 6.63 13.45
C ARG A 117 3.51 6.72 13.43
N VAL A 118 4.13 6.77 12.26
CA VAL A 118 5.61 6.85 12.13
C VAL A 118 6.21 7.99 12.95
N GLY A 119 5.56 9.15 12.98
CA GLY A 119 6.02 10.30 13.78
C GLY A 119 5.95 10.11 15.30
N GLN A 120 5.29 9.06 15.78
CA GLN A 120 5.13 8.71 17.20
C GLN A 120 6.03 7.54 17.62
N LEU A 121 6.76 6.93 16.68
CA LEU A 121 7.63 5.81 16.99
C LEU A 121 8.78 6.25 17.91
N PRO A 122 9.23 5.37 18.84
CA PRO A 122 10.43 5.62 19.63
C PRO A 122 11.62 5.89 18.73
N GLN A 123 12.34 6.96 19.04
CA GLN A 123 13.56 7.36 18.33
C GLN A 123 14.76 6.86 19.13
N LEU A 124 15.58 6.04 18.49
CA LEU A 124 16.79 5.46 19.07
C LEU A 124 17.99 6.06 18.34
N ARG A 125 18.75 6.89 19.03
CA ARG A 125 19.96 7.54 18.50
C ARG A 125 21.23 6.89 19.00
N THR A 126 21.13 6.17 20.12
CA THR A 126 22.27 5.52 20.75
C THR A 126 22.04 4.02 20.88
N ARG A 127 23.15 3.28 21.00
CA ARG A 127 23.11 1.85 21.25
C ARG A 127 22.48 1.52 22.60
N ASP A 128 22.71 2.35 23.61
CA ASP A 128 22.16 2.14 24.95
C ASP A 128 20.63 2.30 24.95
N GLU A 129 20.09 3.25 24.18
CA GLU A 129 18.65 3.38 23.94
C GLU A 129 18.08 2.13 23.26
N PHE A 130 18.77 1.58 22.25
CA PHE A 130 18.36 0.34 21.59
C PHE A 130 18.36 -0.85 22.56
N LEU A 131 19.40 -1.02 23.36
CA LEU A 131 19.50 -2.11 24.34
C LEU A 131 18.45 -1.94 25.45
N ALA A 132 18.25 -0.72 25.95
CA ALA A 132 17.22 -0.41 26.94
C ALA A 132 15.82 -0.73 26.40
N ARG A 133 15.55 -0.43 25.13
CA ARG A 133 14.27 -0.76 24.49
C ARG A 133 14.09 -2.27 24.33
N ARG A 134 15.13 -2.98 23.91
CA ARG A 134 15.13 -4.43 23.72
C ARG A 134 14.90 -5.19 25.03
N ASP A 135 15.55 -4.75 26.10
CA ASP A 135 15.55 -5.43 27.39
C ASP A 135 14.46 -4.93 28.33
N GLY A 136 13.79 -3.85 27.95
CA GLY A 136 12.68 -3.27 28.68
C GLY A 136 11.44 -4.17 28.74
N PRO A 137 10.52 -3.89 29.68
CA PRO A 137 9.28 -4.64 29.86
C PRO A 137 8.22 -4.30 28.80
N GLU A 138 8.43 -3.23 28.03
CA GLU A 138 7.50 -2.79 26.99
C GLU A 138 7.51 -3.75 25.79
N GLN A 139 6.36 -3.81 25.12
CA GLN A 139 6.19 -4.64 23.93
C GLN A 139 7.18 -4.17 22.84
N LEU A 140 7.97 -5.12 22.35
CA LEU A 140 8.85 -4.92 21.20
C LEU A 140 7.98 -4.58 19.99
N GLY A 141 8.33 -3.52 19.27
CA GLY A 141 7.59 -3.02 18.11
C GLY A 141 8.43 -2.03 17.31
N GLY A 142 7.78 -1.33 16.39
CA GLY A 142 8.43 -0.43 15.45
C GLY A 142 9.21 0.68 16.14
N VAL A 143 10.44 0.92 15.66
CA VAL A 143 11.32 2.00 16.12
C VAL A 143 11.95 2.72 14.93
N LEU A 144 12.35 3.96 15.15
CA LEU A 144 13.23 4.70 14.25
C LEU A 144 14.63 4.69 14.85
N MET A 145 15.58 4.09 14.14
CA MET A 145 16.95 3.95 14.62
C MET A 145 17.91 4.74 13.73
N GLU A 146 18.62 5.69 14.31
CA GLU A 146 19.72 6.41 13.66
C GLU A 146 21.00 5.62 13.81
N ALA A 147 21.73 5.40 12.73
CA ALA A 147 23.01 4.69 12.75
C ALA A 147 23.89 5.07 11.56
N THR A 148 25.14 4.64 11.58
CA THR A 148 26.03 4.70 10.40
C THR A 148 26.14 3.32 9.76
N LEU A 149 26.14 3.25 8.43
CA LEU A 149 26.43 1.99 7.75
C LEU A 149 27.86 1.56 8.03
N SER A 150 28.01 0.33 8.51
CA SER A 150 29.29 -0.26 8.92
C SER A 150 30.30 -0.31 7.78
N ASP A 151 31.54 0.08 8.04
CA ASP A 151 32.67 -0.10 7.13
C ASP A 151 33.23 -1.53 7.17
N ARG A 152 32.79 -2.36 8.13
CA ARG A 152 33.23 -3.74 8.24
C ARG A 152 32.68 -4.54 7.06
N ASN A 153 33.60 -4.92 6.16
CA ASN A 153 33.38 -5.66 4.92
C ASN A 153 32.95 -4.76 3.73
N PRO A 154 33.85 -3.89 3.24
CA PRO A 154 33.53 -3.01 2.14
C PRO A 154 33.33 -3.80 0.84
N GLY A 155 32.18 -3.58 0.19
CA GLY A 155 31.95 -4.07 -1.16
C GLY A 155 32.81 -3.35 -2.20
N PRO A 156 32.76 -3.77 -3.48
CA PRO A 156 33.37 -2.99 -4.56
C PRO A 156 32.83 -1.55 -4.56
N GLU A 157 33.72 -0.58 -4.77
CA GLU A 157 33.41 0.85 -4.95
C GLU A 157 32.78 1.55 -3.72
N ASN A 158 32.92 0.96 -2.52
CA ASN A 158 32.40 1.54 -1.27
C ASN A 158 30.86 1.71 -1.26
N VAL A 159 30.14 0.95 -2.09
CA VAL A 159 28.67 0.96 -2.18
C VAL A 159 28.10 -0.23 -1.43
N VAL A 160 27.22 0.04 -0.45
CA VAL A 160 26.51 -0.96 0.35
C VAL A 160 25.26 -1.44 -0.38
N ALA A 161 24.49 -0.51 -0.95
CA ALA A 161 23.26 -0.79 -1.67
C ALA A 161 23.03 0.25 -2.76
N SER A 162 22.40 -0.16 -3.86
CA SER A 162 22.00 0.74 -4.93
C SER A 162 20.59 0.45 -5.42
N ILE A 163 19.91 1.50 -5.86
CA ILE A 163 18.62 1.42 -6.54
C ILE A 163 18.65 2.28 -7.80
N SER A 164 17.96 1.84 -8.83
CA SER A 164 17.72 2.70 -10.00
C SER A 164 16.81 3.87 -9.59
N CYS A 165 17.17 5.08 -9.99
CA CYS A 165 16.50 6.34 -9.67
C CYS A 165 16.36 7.22 -10.93
N PRO A 166 15.68 6.77 -11.99
CA PRO A 166 15.45 7.59 -13.17
C PRO A 166 14.72 8.88 -12.80
N THR A 167 15.11 9.96 -13.47
CA THR A 167 14.41 11.25 -13.39
C THR A 167 13.53 11.39 -14.63
N ILE A 168 12.21 11.40 -14.44
CA ILE A 168 11.24 11.60 -15.52
C ILE A 168 10.50 12.92 -15.26
N GLY A 169 10.63 13.88 -16.17
CA GLY A 169 9.97 15.18 -16.06
C GLY A 169 10.35 15.96 -14.78
N GLY A 170 11.58 15.78 -14.28
CA GLY A 170 12.07 16.41 -13.04
C GLY A 170 11.69 15.68 -11.75
N VAL A 171 10.93 14.58 -11.83
CA VAL A 171 10.56 13.75 -10.68
C VAL A 171 11.45 12.51 -10.64
N ARG A 172 12.04 12.23 -9.48
CA ARG A 172 12.79 10.99 -9.22
C ARG A 172 11.83 9.87 -8.90
N ILE A 173 11.89 8.79 -9.67
CA ILE A 173 11.02 7.62 -9.50
C ILE A 173 11.90 6.42 -9.15
N PRO A 174 11.57 5.63 -8.11
CA PRO A 174 12.26 4.38 -7.84
C PRO A 174 12.08 3.43 -9.02
N GLY A 175 13.18 3.00 -9.63
CA GLY A 175 13.20 1.98 -10.67
C GLY A 175 13.05 0.57 -10.10
N THR A 176 13.01 -0.42 -10.98
CA THR A 176 12.88 -1.85 -10.60
C THR A 176 14.22 -2.55 -10.40
N ALA A 177 15.29 -2.03 -11.00
CA ALA A 177 16.63 -2.56 -10.81
C ALA A 177 17.21 -2.06 -9.48
N ALA A 178 17.73 -3.00 -8.68
CA ALA A 178 18.37 -2.68 -7.41
C ALA A 178 19.37 -3.77 -7.00
N ARG A 179 20.37 -3.35 -6.23
CA ARG A 179 21.31 -4.20 -5.51
C ARG A 179 21.08 -3.96 -4.02
N LEU A 180 20.31 -4.83 -3.39
CA LEU A 180 19.92 -4.72 -1.97
C LEU A 180 20.53 -5.90 -1.20
N PRO A 181 21.32 -5.68 -0.14
CA PRO A 181 21.82 -6.75 0.70
C PRO A 181 20.71 -7.30 1.60
N ASP A 182 20.80 -8.59 1.92
CA ASP A 182 19.87 -9.28 2.85
C ASP A 182 19.97 -8.75 4.28
N ARG A 183 21.08 -8.10 4.64
CA ARG A 183 21.37 -7.56 5.97
C ARG A 183 22.20 -6.29 5.86
N TYR A 184 21.87 -5.30 6.67
CA TYR A 184 22.68 -4.11 6.89
C TYR A 184 23.37 -4.20 8.25
N LEU A 185 24.65 -3.88 8.29
CA LEU A 185 25.41 -3.75 9.54
C LEU A 185 25.40 -2.26 9.93
N LEU A 186 24.87 -1.97 11.11
CA LEU A 186 24.65 -0.62 11.62
C LEU A 186 25.59 -0.37 12.79
N GLU A 187 26.49 0.59 12.64
CA GLU A 187 27.46 0.96 13.65
C GLU A 187 26.95 2.07 14.56
N PHE A 188 27.34 1.95 15.83
CA PHE A 188 27.17 2.96 16.86
C PHE A 188 28.53 3.22 17.51
N PRO A 189 28.80 4.46 17.96
CA PRO A 189 30.02 4.75 18.72
C PRO A 189 30.14 3.83 19.95
N GLY A 190 31.30 3.17 20.11
CA GLY A 190 31.65 2.44 21.34
C GLY A 190 31.09 1.01 21.48
N GLY A 191 30.52 0.38 20.45
CA GLY A 191 29.96 -0.97 20.56
C GLY A 191 30.03 -1.83 19.28
N PRO A 192 29.77 -3.16 19.38
CA PRO A 192 29.55 -4.00 18.21
C PRO A 192 28.32 -3.53 17.41
N PRO A 193 28.32 -3.77 16.08
CA PRO A 193 27.26 -3.35 15.19
C PRO A 193 25.94 -4.07 15.48
N VAL A 194 24.83 -3.39 15.18
CA VAL A 194 23.48 -3.95 15.18
C VAL A 194 23.15 -4.42 13.77
N ILE A 195 22.52 -5.59 13.64
CA ILE A 195 22.07 -6.11 12.35
C ILE A 195 20.66 -5.58 12.07
N ALA A 196 20.44 -5.01 10.88
CA ALA A 196 19.09 -4.80 10.35
C ALA A 196 18.83 -5.74 9.18
N ALA A 197 17.61 -6.26 9.08
CA ALA A 197 17.16 -7.00 7.92
C ALA A 197 17.21 -6.12 6.67
N GLY A 198 17.54 -6.72 5.54
CA GLY A 198 17.54 -6.07 4.24
C GLY A 198 16.15 -5.56 3.85
N ILE A 199 16.10 -4.46 3.10
CA ILE A 199 14.89 -4.08 2.39
C ILE A 199 14.75 -4.96 1.14
N THR A 200 13.51 -5.30 0.79
CA THR A 200 13.18 -6.21 -0.32
C THR A 200 12.71 -5.47 -1.57
N SER A 201 12.38 -4.18 -1.44
CA SER A 201 11.88 -3.36 -2.53
C SER A 201 12.56 -1.98 -2.56
N PRO A 202 12.85 -1.43 -3.77
CA PRO A 202 13.33 -0.05 -3.92
C PRO A 202 12.36 0.99 -3.36
N LEU A 203 11.08 0.67 -3.22
CA LEU A 203 10.10 1.54 -2.61
C LEU A 203 10.37 1.78 -1.12
N GLN A 204 11.14 0.91 -0.47
CA GLN A 204 11.55 1.02 0.94
C GLN A 204 12.79 1.89 1.15
N ALA A 205 13.31 2.51 0.08
CA ALA A 205 14.37 3.49 0.17
C ALA A 205 13.77 4.91 0.21
N TRP A 206 14.32 5.77 1.07
CA TRP A 206 13.92 7.17 1.14
C TRP A 206 15.12 8.13 1.03
N ARG A 207 15.05 9.02 0.04
CA ARG A 207 16.05 10.08 -0.21
C ARG A 207 17.50 9.59 -0.27
N TRP A 208 17.72 8.40 -0.83
CA TRP A 208 19.08 7.93 -1.08
C TRP A 208 19.82 8.90 -2.04
N PRO A 209 21.09 9.25 -1.76
CA PRO A 209 21.87 10.13 -2.62
C PRO A 209 22.03 9.58 -4.03
N LEU A 210 22.04 10.47 -5.04
CA LEU A 210 22.40 10.10 -6.41
C LEU A 210 23.88 9.74 -6.47
N ASP A 211 24.21 8.74 -7.29
CA ASP A 211 25.60 8.40 -7.55
C ASP A 211 26.21 9.37 -8.56
N HIS A 212 26.89 10.39 -8.04
CA HIS A 212 27.52 11.41 -8.87
C HIS A 212 28.80 10.93 -9.58
N ASP A 213 29.38 9.81 -9.14
CA ASP A 213 30.68 9.34 -9.61
C ASP A 213 30.60 8.59 -10.94
N THR A 214 29.51 7.87 -11.20
CA THR A 214 29.36 7.00 -12.38
C THR A 214 28.55 7.63 -13.51
N GLY A 215 27.98 8.83 -13.29
CA GLY A 215 27.04 9.45 -14.23
C GLY A 215 25.76 8.62 -14.46
N SER A 216 25.55 7.57 -13.65
CA SER A 216 24.40 6.68 -13.72
C SER A 216 23.21 7.32 -13.00
N ALA A 217 21.99 6.98 -13.43
CA ALA A 217 20.77 7.38 -12.74
C ALA A 217 20.49 6.43 -11.55
N GLU A 218 21.50 6.12 -10.74
CA GLU A 218 21.39 5.28 -9.54
C GLU A 218 21.39 6.14 -8.28
N CYS A 219 20.61 5.73 -7.28
CA CYS A 219 20.80 6.20 -5.91
C CYS A 219 21.53 5.14 -5.10
N VAL A 220 22.51 5.55 -4.30
CA VAL A 220 23.40 4.64 -3.56
C VAL A 220 23.49 4.98 -2.09
N LEU A 221 23.58 3.95 -1.26
CA LEU A 221 24.09 4.05 0.11
C LEU A 221 25.51 3.53 0.13
N ARG A 222 26.41 4.34 0.70
CA ARG A 222 27.83 4.03 0.83
C ARG A 222 28.17 3.67 2.28
N HIS A 223 29.32 3.03 2.50
CA HIS A 223 29.78 2.80 3.86
C HIS A 223 30.02 4.14 4.59
N SER A 224 29.92 4.13 5.91
CA SER A 224 29.94 5.31 6.77
C SER A 224 28.81 6.33 6.53
N ALA A 225 27.87 6.06 5.61
CA ALA A 225 26.74 6.96 5.40
C ALA A 225 25.81 6.93 6.63
N PRO A 226 25.38 8.11 7.13
CA PRO A 226 24.34 8.17 8.14
C PRO A 226 23.00 7.73 7.55
N VAL A 227 22.29 6.88 8.28
CA VAL A 227 21.00 6.33 7.88
C VAL A 227 20.03 6.30 9.06
N VAL A 228 18.74 6.36 8.72
CA VAL A 228 17.64 6.04 9.63
C VAL A 228 16.97 4.78 9.15
N VAL A 229 16.88 3.79 10.04
CA VAL A 229 16.21 2.52 9.78
C VAL A 229 14.91 2.48 10.57
N TRP A 230 13.81 2.32 9.86
CA TRP A 230 12.51 2.00 10.44
C TRP A 230 12.28 0.50 10.35
N GLY A 231 12.17 -0.16 11.51
CA GLY A 231 11.88 -1.60 11.60
C GLY A 231 11.51 -2.02 13.02
N ASP A 232 11.25 -3.32 13.18
CA ASP A 232 10.84 -3.90 14.45
C ASP A 232 12.02 -4.50 15.20
N ILE A 233 12.14 -4.22 16.50
CA ILE A 233 13.17 -4.88 17.31
C ILE A 233 12.80 -6.35 17.51
N ARG A 234 13.66 -7.28 17.06
CA ARG A 234 13.50 -8.71 17.33
C ARG A 234 14.76 -9.33 17.93
N LYS A 235 14.53 -10.17 18.94
CA LYS A 235 15.56 -11.02 19.55
C LYS A 235 15.85 -12.21 18.62
N GLY A 236 17.10 -12.68 18.60
CA GLY A 236 17.51 -13.91 17.90
C GLY A 236 17.85 -13.77 16.41
N MET A 237 18.25 -12.60 15.92
CA MET A 237 18.61 -12.41 14.49
C MET A 237 20.07 -12.77 14.11
N GLY A 238 20.89 -13.17 15.09
CA GLY A 238 22.26 -13.65 14.89
C GLY A 238 22.36 -15.16 14.97
N GLY A 239 23.43 -15.73 14.40
CA GLY A 239 23.82 -17.12 14.65
C GLY A 239 24.40 -17.32 16.07
N ASP A 240 24.75 -18.56 16.42
CA ASP A 240 25.17 -19.01 17.77
C ASP A 240 26.39 -18.28 18.39
N THR A 241 27.00 -17.31 17.69
CA THR A 241 28.10 -16.51 18.19
C THR A 241 27.59 -15.21 18.84
N SER A 242 28.10 -14.94 20.05
CA SER A 242 27.60 -14.03 21.08
C SER A 242 27.57 -12.52 20.74
N THR A 243 27.86 -12.11 19.51
CA THR A 243 27.96 -10.69 19.13
C THR A 243 26.78 -10.15 18.33
N SER A 244 25.75 -10.94 18.03
CA SER A 244 24.62 -10.47 17.19
C SER A 244 23.24 -11.05 17.51
N GLN A 245 22.94 -11.40 18.76
CA GLN A 245 21.65 -12.01 19.12
C GLN A 245 20.42 -11.06 19.08
N THR A 246 20.54 -9.84 18.54
CA THR A 246 19.42 -8.90 18.44
C THR A 246 19.65 -7.92 17.30
N GLY A 247 18.57 -7.51 16.64
CA GLY A 247 18.63 -6.45 15.64
C GLY A 247 17.25 -5.89 15.29
N LEU A 248 17.19 -5.15 14.18
CA LEU A 248 15.95 -4.71 13.55
C LEU A 248 15.50 -5.70 12.49
N ALA A 249 14.46 -6.46 12.79
CA ALA A 249 13.81 -7.34 11.83
C ALA A 249 12.73 -6.57 11.09
N ASP A 250 12.24 -7.16 9.99
CA ASP A 250 11.09 -6.65 9.26
C ASP A 250 11.27 -5.15 8.92
N THR A 251 12.43 -4.82 8.37
CA THR A 251 12.81 -3.44 8.01
C THR A 251 11.81 -2.88 7.01
N GLN A 252 11.05 -1.89 7.45
CA GLN A 252 10.02 -1.25 6.63
C GLN A 252 10.63 -0.24 5.68
N LEU A 253 11.62 0.52 6.13
CA LEU A 253 12.23 1.59 5.36
C LEU A 253 13.64 1.93 5.83
N ILE A 254 14.51 2.26 4.88
CA ILE A 254 15.84 2.83 5.13
C ILE A 254 15.92 4.20 4.46
N ALA A 255 16.14 5.24 5.26
CA ALA A 255 16.34 6.61 4.80
C ALA A 255 17.80 7.03 4.95
N ALA A 256 18.29 7.87 4.04
CA ALA A 256 19.58 8.53 4.20
C ALA A 256 19.45 9.75 5.14
N GLY A 257 20.45 9.96 5.99
CA GLY A 257 20.54 11.08 6.93
C GLY A 257 20.20 10.72 8.37
N ASP A 258 19.75 11.72 9.13
CA ASP A 258 19.43 11.65 10.55
C ASP A 258 17.92 11.62 10.83
N ILE A 259 17.51 11.31 12.07
CA ILE A 259 16.10 11.22 12.46
C ILE A 259 15.38 12.56 12.31
N ALA A 260 16.03 13.70 12.57
CA ALA A 260 15.37 15.00 12.46
C ALA A 260 15.00 15.33 11.01
N SER A 261 15.91 15.03 10.07
CA SER A 261 15.69 15.12 8.63
C SER A 261 14.60 14.16 8.19
N PHE A 262 14.65 12.90 8.65
CA PHE A 262 13.60 11.93 8.37
C PHE A 262 12.22 12.40 8.84
N VAL A 263 12.10 12.87 10.08
CA VAL A 263 10.82 13.36 10.65
C VAL A 263 10.32 14.59 9.91
N ARG A 264 11.20 15.52 9.56
CA ARG A 264 10.85 16.74 8.82
C ARG A 264 10.28 16.43 7.43
N ASP A 265 10.81 15.41 6.77
CA ASP A 265 10.58 15.19 5.34
C ASP A 265 9.64 14.01 5.06
N TYR A 266 9.85 12.87 5.72
CA TYR A 266 9.06 11.66 5.47
C TYR A 266 7.70 11.70 6.18
N VAL A 267 7.63 12.16 7.43
CA VAL A 267 6.37 12.12 8.20
C VAL A 267 5.24 12.93 7.54
N PRO A 268 5.48 14.14 7.00
CA PRO A 268 4.42 14.85 6.27
C PRO A 268 3.96 14.09 5.01
N ALA A 269 4.90 13.47 4.28
CA ALA A 269 4.58 12.65 3.11
C ALA A 269 3.79 11.39 3.50
N SER A 270 4.21 10.68 4.56
CA SER A 270 3.52 9.48 5.08
C SER A 270 2.12 9.82 5.58
N GLN A 271 1.95 10.95 6.30
CA GLN A 271 0.65 11.41 6.77
C GLN A 271 -0.29 11.74 5.63
N ARG A 272 0.22 12.43 4.60
CA ARG A 272 -0.56 12.78 3.41
C ARG A 272 -1.00 11.53 2.65
N THR A 273 -0.07 10.61 2.37
CA THR A 273 -0.37 9.35 1.68
C THR A 273 -1.31 8.48 2.54
N GLY A 274 -1.09 8.39 3.85
CA GLY A 274 -1.94 7.65 4.79
C GLY A 274 -3.39 8.15 4.78
N ARG A 275 -3.62 9.47 4.84
CA ARG A 275 -4.97 10.04 4.73
C ARG A 275 -5.62 9.75 3.38
N ALA A 276 -4.84 9.78 2.29
CA ALA A 276 -5.33 9.42 0.97
C ALA A 276 -5.75 7.94 0.91
N VAL A 277 -4.93 7.03 1.44
CA VAL A 277 -5.26 5.60 1.53
C VAL A 277 -6.48 5.34 2.42
N GLN A 278 -6.62 6.04 3.54
CA GLN A 278 -7.84 5.99 4.36
C GLN A 278 -9.08 6.45 3.59
N ALA A 279 -8.98 7.52 2.81
CA ALA A 279 -10.10 7.95 1.97
C ALA A 279 -10.47 6.90 0.90
N LEU A 280 -9.51 6.14 0.37
CA LEU A 280 -9.79 4.98 -0.50
C LEU A 280 -10.43 3.82 0.27
N ALA A 281 -10.07 3.60 1.53
CA ALA A 281 -10.75 2.64 2.39
C ALA A 281 -12.23 3.03 2.61
N VAL A 282 -12.50 4.30 2.90
CA VAL A 282 -13.87 4.83 3.02
C VAL A 282 -14.65 4.67 1.72
N LEU A 283 -14.01 4.90 0.57
CA LEU A 283 -14.64 4.66 -0.73
C LEU A 283 -15.05 3.18 -0.91
N ASN A 284 -14.20 2.24 -0.51
CA ASN A 284 -14.52 0.81 -0.55
C ASN A 284 -15.70 0.47 0.37
N VAL A 285 -15.79 1.05 1.57
CA VAL A 285 -16.97 0.91 2.44
C VAL A 285 -18.23 1.41 1.71
N GLY A 286 -18.14 2.56 1.03
CA GLY A 286 -19.23 3.10 0.20
C GLY A 286 -19.66 2.17 -0.94
N LEU A 287 -18.70 1.54 -1.64
CA LEU A 287 -18.98 0.52 -2.67
C LEU A 287 -19.66 -0.72 -2.08
N GLY A 288 -19.25 -1.15 -0.88
CA GLY A 288 -19.91 -2.23 -0.16
C GLY A 288 -21.38 -1.90 0.17
N ALA A 289 -21.64 -0.69 0.69
CA ALA A 289 -22.99 -0.21 0.97
C ALA A 289 -23.85 -0.13 -0.31
N LEU A 290 -23.26 0.30 -1.44
CA LEU A 290 -23.93 0.31 -2.73
C LEU A 290 -24.35 -1.11 -3.15
N MET A 291 -23.49 -2.12 -2.98
CA MET A 291 -23.84 -3.50 -3.30
C MET A 291 -24.97 -4.06 -2.43
N ILE A 292 -25.02 -3.69 -1.15
CA ILE A 292 -26.15 -4.01 -0.28
C ILE A 292 -27.43 -3.37 -0.82
N ALA A 293 -27.40 -2.08 -1.19
CA ALA A 293 -28.56 -1.37 -1.74
C ALA A 293 -29.07 -2.00 -3.05
N VAL A 294 -28.15 -2.39 -3.95
CA VAL A 294 -28.47 -3.13 -5.17
C VAL A 294 -29.14 -4.48 -4.85
N GLY A 295 -28.60 -5.23 -3.89
CA GLY A 295 -29.16 -6.50 -3.44
C GLY A 295 -30.58 -6.34 -2.91
N VAL A 296 -30.80 -5.38 -2.02
CA VAL A 296 -32.12 -5.05 -1.46
C VAL A 296 -33.11 -4.61 -2.53
N ALA A 297 -32.70 -3.75 -3.45
CA ALA A 297 -33.55 -3.30 -4.56
C ALA A 297 -33.98 -4.48 -5.45
N THR A 298 -33.04 -5.37 -5.76
CA THR A 298 -33.31 -6.55 -6.60
C THR A 298 -34.18 -7.56 -5.86
N TRP A 299 -33.94 -7.79 -4.57
CA TRP A 299 -34.80 -8.62 -3.72
C TRP A 299 -36.24 -8.11 -3.70
N ARG A 300 -36.43 -6.80 -3.51
CA ARG A 300 -37.75 -6.14 -3.53
C ARG A 300 -38.42 -6.31 -4.90
N ARG A 301 -37.66 -6.15 -6.01
CA ARG A 301 -38.16 -6.37 -7.38
C ARG A 301 -38.65 -7.81 -7.57
N LEU A 302 -37.84 -8.81 -7.22
CA LEU A 302 -38.17 -10.22 -7.36
C LEU A 302 -39.33 -10.65 -6.45
N THR A 303 -39.46 -10.03 -5.28
CA THR A 303 -40.60 -10.28 -4.37
C THR A 303 -41.91 -9.77 -4.97
N ARG A 304 -41.90 -8.58 -5.59
CA ARG A 304 -43.09 -7.96 -6.17
C ARG A 304 -43.48 -8.56 -7.53
N TYR A 305 -42.51 -8.76 -8.41
CA TYR A 305 -42.75 -9.06 -9.83
C TYR A 305 -42.17 -10.42 -10.28
N GLY A 306 -41.54 -11.18 -9.39
CA GLY A 306 -40.95 -12.46 -9.77
C GLY A 306 -42.02 -13.53 -9.98
N LEU A 307 -41.77 -14.42 -10.95
CA LEU A 307 -42.61 -15.56 -11.28
C LEU A 307 -42.29 -16.75 -10.35
N ASP A 308 -43.33 -17.53 -9.98
CA ASP A 308 -43.18 -18.76 -9.19
C ASP A 308 -42.74 -19.96 -10.05
N THR A 309 -42.98 -19.89 -11.36
CA THR A 309 -42.55 -20.88 -12.36
C THR A 309 -41.41 -20.32 -13.22
N PRO A 310 -40.27 -21.04 -13.36
CA PRO A 310 -39.22 -20.60 -14.27
C PRO A 310 -39.76 -20.61 -15.70
N PRO A 311 -39.33 -19.68 -16.58
CA PRO A 311 -39.72 -19.72 -17.99
C PRO A 311 -39.33 -21.08 -18.56
N ARG A 312 -40.31 -21.83 -19.07
CA ARG A 312 -40.03 -23.07 -19.80
C ARG A 312 -39.10 -22.72 -20.95
N ILE A 313 -37.89 -23.26 -20.95
CA ILE A 313 -36.99 -23.20 -22.10
C ILE A 313 -37.70 -24.00 -23.19
N MET A 314 -38.43 -23.31 -24.07
CA MET A 314 -38.93 -23.91 -25.29
C MET A 314 -37.73 -24.04 -26.22
N TRP A 315 -37.13 -25.24 -26.24
CA TRP A 315 -36.21 -25.62 -27.30
C TRP A 315 -36.99 -25.51 -28.61
N ARG A 316 -36.64 -24.50 -29.41
CA ARG A 316 -37.14 -24.38 -30.78
C ARG A 316 -36.41 -25.46 -31.57
N SER A 317 -37.02 -26.64 -31.70
CA SER A 317 -36.59 -27.65 -32.66
C SER A 317 -36.88 -27.08 -34.05
N GLY A 318 -35.83 -26.63 -34.72
CA GLY A 318 -35.81 -26.27 -36.14
C GLY A 318 -34.72 -27.07 -36.81
#